data_AF-X1TSD5-F1
#
_entry.id   AF-X1TSD5-F1
#
_cell.length_a   1.000
_cell.length_b   1.000
_cell.length_c   1.000
_cell.angle_alpha   90.00
_cell.angle_beta   90.00
_cell.angle_gamma   90.00
#
_symmetry.space_group_name_H-M   'P 1'
#
loop_
_entity.id
_entity.type
_entity.pdbx_description
1 polymer ?
#
loop_
_entity_poly.entity_id
_entity_poly.type
_entity_poly.pdbx_seq_one_letter_code
_entity_poly.pdbx_strand_id
1 'polypeptide(L)'
;LCGPTVAITLPYRIRLWGKVYKKDELSRFGVMGSATPPWAYLTERTRNRTIPLIKKAIPINADTWLTLPGGKDQSIPKINPFARYAYNLLATDGQQGDYQFRLQTGGVLEEQENMYWEFDELDALFIEGMGVKLVPTVAMPVPANLARTGLRIDGDYHPKGPTTRLSMFPTTVGVNELNYGHLFPFAPVAHPYYAAIPKLPQPYLIWNEIGYPVIRDDGTVGGVAINTAVLALTGIRIEMRG
;
A
#
# COMPACT_ATOMS: atom_id res chain seq x y z
N LEU A 1 2.89 11.59 7.89
CA LEU A 1 4.23 11.04 8.13
C LEU A 1 5.16 11.67 7.11
N CYS A 2 5.90 12.69 7.53
CA CYS A 2 7.17 13.02 6.90
C CYS A 2 8.17 12.00 7.44
N GLY A 3 8.92 11.33 6.58
CA GLY A 3 10.07 10.56 7.04
C GLY A 3 11.03 11.49 7.73
N PRO A 4 11.43 11.20 8.97
CA PRO A 4 12.58 11.89 9.49
C PRO A 4 13.81 11.44 8.68
N THR A 5 14.63 12.40 8.25
CA THR A 5 15.98 12.20 7.70
C THR A 5 16.97 11.65 8.75
N VAL A 6 16.46 11.33 9.93
CA VAL A 6 17.14 10.75 11.08
C VAL A 6 16.24 9.65 11.61
N ALA A 7 16.76 8.55 12.15
CA ALA A 7 15.93 7.57 12.85
C ALA A 7 14.99 8.27 13.87
N ILE A 8 13.85 7.67 14.20
CA ILE A 8 13.03 8.16 15.32
C ILE A 8 13.82 7.91 16.61
N THR A 9 14.72 8.84 16.94
CA THR A 9 15.66 8.77 18.06
C THR A 9 15.09 9.36 19.34
N LEU A 10 13.95 10.03 19.25
CA LEU A 10 13.23 10.58 20.40
C LEU A 10 12.16 9.60 20.89
N PRO A 11 11.92 9.54 22.21
CA PRO A 11 10.79 8.80 22.75
C PRO A 11 9.47 9.28 22.12
N TYR A 12 8.75 8.37 21.48
CA TYR A 12 7.41 8.62 20.95
C TYR A 12 6.38 7.77 21.68
N ARG A 13 5.10 8.14 21.57
CA ARG A 13 3.99 7.38 22.13
C ARG A 13 2.98 7.07 21.03
N ILE A 14 2.71 5.79 20.83
CA ILE A 14 1.58 5.35 20.02
C ILE A 14 0.37 5.29 20.95
N ARG A 15 -0.70 6.00 20.60
CA ARG A 15 -1.98 5.89 21.32
C ARG A 15 -2.91 4.98 20.54
N LEU A 16 -3.14 3.79 21.08
CA LEU A 16 -4.12 2.84 20.57
C LEU A 16 -5.42 3.01 21.34
N TRP A 17 -6.54 3.05 20.62
CA TRP A 17 -7.87 3.05 21.20
C TRP A 17 -8.59 1.80 20.71
N GLY A 18 -9.23 1.09 21.62
CA GLY A 18 -9.97 -0.13 21.30
C GLY A 18 -10.94 -0.48 22.41
N LYS A 19 -11.90 -1.34 22.08
CA LYS A 19 -12.82 -1.91 23.06
C LYS A 19 -12.32 -3.30 23.45
N VAL A 20 -12.15 -3.53 24.75
CA VAL A 20 -11.84 -4.86 25.28
C VAL A 20 -13.16 -5.58 25.52
N TYR A 21 -13.38 -6.68 24.80
CA TYR A 21 -14.55 -7.52 24.97
C TYR A 21 -14.30 -8.61 26.02
N LYS A 22 -15.31 -8.91 26.83
CA LYS A 22 -15.27 -10.08 27.73
C LYS A 22 -15.49 -11.35 26.91
N LYS A 23 -14.95 -12.49 27.37
CA LYS A 23 -14.98 -13.77 26.63
C LYS A 23 -16.41 -14.24 26.31
N ASP A 24 -17.32 -14.08 27.26
CA ASP A 24 -18.74 -14.43 27.19
C ASP A 24 -19.53 -13.52 26.24
N GLU A 25 -19.01 -12.34 25.92
CA GLU A 25 -19.63 -11.43 24.96
C GLU A 25 -19.28 -11.73 23.51
N LEU A 26 -18.30 -12.60 23.24
CA LEU A 26 -17.77 -12.80 21.88
C LEU A 26 -18.78 -13.50 20.97
N SER A 27 -19.54 -14.46 21.50
CA SER A 27 -20.51 -15.26 20.73
C SER A 27 -21.62 -14.41 20.10
N ARG A 28 -21.90 -13.20 20.62
CA ARG A 28 -22.89 -12.27 20.04
C ARG A 28 -22.52 -11.79 18.65
N PHE A 29 -21.23 -11.87 18.28
CA PHE A 29 -20.76 -11.54 16.93
C PHE A 29 -21.01 -12.67 15.93
N GLY A 30 -21.52 -13.82 16.40
CA GLY A 30 -21.95 -14.93 15.58
C GLY A 30 -20.78 -15.72 15.01
N VAL A 31 -20.83 -15.95 13.71
CA VAL A 31 -19.84 -16.74 12.97
C VAL A 31 -19.25 -15.85 11.89
N MET A 32 -17.93 -15.92 11.76
CA MET A 32 -17.26 -15.31 10.62
C MET A 32 -17.26 -16.30 9.44
N GLY A 33 -17.82 -15.86 8.32
CA GLY A 33 -17.96 -16.66 7.11
C GLY A 33 -19.37 -17.23 6.91
N SER A 34 -19.49 -18.13 5.93
CA SER A 34 -20.75 -18.77 5.51
C SER A 34 -20.63 -20.28 5.64
N ALA A 35 -21.77 -20.96 5.86
CA ALA A 35 -21.85 -22.42 5.83
C ALA A 35 -21.56 -23.01 4.44
N THR A 36 -21.67 -22.21 3.38
CA THR A 36 -21.39 -22.62 2.00
C THR A 36 -20.26 -21.77 1.41
N PRO A 37 -19.14 -22.39 1.00
CA PRO A 37 -18.07 -21.66 0.32
C PRO A 37 -18.44 -21.27 -1.12
N PRO A 38 -17.81 -20.22 -1.67
CA PRO A 38 -16.94 -19.26 -0.97
C PRO A 38 -17.77 -18.27 -0.15
N TRP A 39 -17.26 -17.87 1.02
CA TRP A 39 -18.00 -16.99 1.93
C TRP A 39 -17.69 -15.50 1.73
N ALA A 40 -16.64 -15.19 0.98
CA ALA A 40 -16.31 -13.84 0.55
C ALA A 40 -15.61 -13.87 -0.81
N TYR A 41 -15.70 -12.76 -1.54
CA TYR A 41 -15.02 -12.54 -2.81
C TYR A 41 -14.25 -11.23 -2.71
N LEU A 42 -12.98 -11.25 -3.11
CA LEU A 42 -12.27 -10.01 -3.44
C LEU A 42 -12.35 -9.83 -4.95
N THR A 43 -13.15 -8.87 -5.38
CA THR A 43 -13.37 -8.57 -6.78
C THR A 43 -12.72 -7.25 -7.14
N GLU A 44 -11.76 -7.30 -8.05
CA GLU A 44 -11.33 -6.15 -8.82
C GLU A 44 -12.22 -6.03 -10.07
N ARG A 45 -13.00 -4.96 -10.13
CA ARG A 45 -13.91 -4.72 -11.26
C ARG A 45 -13.20 -4.23 -12.51
N THR A 46 -12.13 -3.44 -12.38
CA THR A 46 -11.39 -2.85 -13.52
C THR A 46 -10.84 -3.88 -14.49
N ARG A 47 -10.39 -5.03 -13.99
CA ARG A 47 -9.87 -6.14 -14.81
C ARG A 47 -10.75 -7.39 -14.79
N ASN A 48 -11.94 -7.29 -14.19
CA ASN A 48 -12.86 -8.42 -13.99
C ASN A 48 -12.18 -9.64 -13.34
N ARG A 49 -11.39 -9.39 -12.29
CA ARG A 49 -10.63 -10.41 -11.56
C ARG A 49 -11.31 -10.65 -10.22
N THR A 50 -11.48 -11.91 -9.84
CA THR A 50 -12.10 -12.28 -8.56
C THR A 50 -11.36 -13.43 -7.93
N ILE A 51 -11.04 -13.29 -6.64
CA ILE A 51 -10.56 -14.38 -5.81
C ILE A 51 -11.67 -14.86 -4.88
N PRO A 52 -12.09 -16.14 -4.97
CA PRO A 52 -12.96 -16.74 -3.99
C PRO A 52 -12.17 -17.03 -2.71
N LEU A 53 -12.66 -16.52 -1.57
CA LEU A 53 -12.12 -16.86 -0.26
C LEU A 53 -12.89 -18.07 0.31
N ILE A 54 -12.24 -19.22 0.23
CA ILE A 54 -12.79 -20.50 0.69
C ILE A 54 -12.18 -20.81 2.06
N LYS A 55 -12.95 -20.63 3.13
CA LYS A 55 -12.59 -21.01 4.50
C LYS A 55 -13.81 -21.62 5.19
N LYS A 56 -13.57 -22.52 6.14
CA LYS A 56 -14.65 -23.00 7.02
C LYS A 56 -15.15 -21.85 7.88
N ALA A 57 -16.44 -21.83 8.13
CA ALA A 57 -17.05 -20.84 9.02
C ALA A 57 -16.42 -20.95 10.42
N ILE A 58 -16.04 -19.81 11.00
CA ILE A 58 -15.33 -19.73 12.28
C ILE A 58 -16.27 -19.10 13.32
N PRO A 59 -16.79 -19.85 14.30
CA PRO A 59 -17.56 -19.27 15.40
C PRO A 59 -16.70 -18.21 16.10
N ILE A 60 -17.27 -17.06 16.50
CA ILE A 60 -16.50 -16.03 17.20
C ILE A 60 -16.61 -16.29 18.70
N ASN A 61 -15.57 -16.86 19.31
CA ASN A 61 -15.50 -17.12 20.75
C ASN A 61 -14.05 -17.07 21.24
N ALA A 62 -13.82 -17.34 22.53
CA ALA A 62 -12.49 -17.26 23.13
C ALA A 62 -11.50 -18.29 22.57
N ASP A 63 -11.98 -19.46 22.14
CA ASP A 63 -11.14 -20.56 21.67
C ASP A 63 -10.71 -20.36 20.21
N THR A 64 -11.54 -19.70 19.42
CA THR A 64 -11.32 -19.44 17.99
C THR A 64 -10.82 -18.02 17.70
N TRP A 65 -10.69 -17.16 18.72
CA TRP A 65 -10.31 -15.75 18.54
C TRP A 65 -9.02 -15.58 17.74
N LEU A 66 -8.03 -16.43 17.98
CA LEU A 66 -6.72 -16.38 17.33
C LEU A 66 -6.73 -16.94 15.90
N THR A 67 -7.81 -17.61 15.49
CA THR A 67 -7.96 -18.20 14.15
C THR A 67 -8.74 -17.31 13.18
N LEU A 68 -9.29 -16.19 13.66
CA LEU A 68 -9.93 -15.15 12.84
C LEU A 68 -8.91 -14.47 11.89
N PRO A 69 -9.33 -13.87 10.76
CA PRO A 69 -8.51 -12.99 9.93
C PRO A 69 -7.70 -11.97 10.72
N GLY A 70 -6.43 -11.82 10.38
CA GLY A 70 -5.41 -11.11 11.15
C GLY A 70 -4.90 -11.81 12.41
N GLY A 71 -5.51 -12.93 12.83
CA GLY A 71 -5.10 -13.74 13.97
C GLY A 71 -3.86 -14.60 13.67
N LYS A 72 -3.10 -14.93 14.72
CA LYS A 72 -1.83 -15.67 14.60
C LYS A 72 -2.02 -17.14 14.20
N ASP A 73 -3.14 -17.76 14.59
CA ASP A 73 -3.43 -19.19 14.43
C ASP A 73 -4.41 -19.45 13.27
N GLN A 74 -4.46 -18.54 12.29
CA GLN A 74 -5.29 -18.71 11.11
C GLN A 74 -4.90 -19.96 10.32
N SER A 75 -5.91 -20.75 9.97
CA SER A 75 -5.79 -21.73 8.90
C SER A 75 -5.69 -21.04 7.53
N ILE A 76 -5.24 -21.77 6.53
CA ILE A 76 -5.20 -21.28 5.14
C ILE A 76 -6.62 -21.23 4.56
N PRO A 77 -6.96 -20.22 3.74
CA PRO A 77 -6.15 -19.04 3.43
C PRO A 77 -6.00 -18.11 4.64
N LYS A 78 -4.78 -17.61 4.88
CA LYS A 78 -4.52 -16.55 5.86
C LYS A 78 -4.87 -15.21 5.20
N ILE A 79 -5.69 -14.42 5.88
CA ILE A 79 -6.18 -13.14 5.39
C ILE A 79 -5.71 -12.08 6.38
N ASN A 80 -4.78 -11.24 5.95
CA ASN A 80 -4.10 -10.29 6.81
C ASN A 80 -4.27 -8.85 6.28
N PRO A 81 -4.45 -7.85 7.17
CA PRO A 81 -4.32 -6.47 6.76
C PRO A 81 -2.88 -6.24 6.24
N PHE A 82 -2.77 -5.51 5.15
CA PHE A 82 -1.49 -5.15 4.55
C PHE A 82 -1.27 -3.64 4.67
N ALA A 83 -0.07 -3.28 5.13
CA ALA A 83 0.43 -1.92 5.06
C ALA A 83 1.93 -1.98 4.81
N ARG A 84 2.43 -1.21 3.84
CA ARG A 84 3.86 -1.11 3.52
C ARG A 84 4.18 0.30 3.06
N TYR A 85 5.36 0.81 3.41
CA TYR A 85 5.88 2.06 2.86
C TYR A 85 7.36 1.88 2.50
N ALA A 86 7.86 2.73 1.62
CA ALA A 86 9.25 2.73 1.18
C ALA A 86 9.70 4.13 0.77
N TYR A 87 10.98 4.42 0.99
CA TYR A 87 11.68 5.58 0.43
C TYR A 87 12.43 5.15 -0.83
N ASN A 88 12.56 6.06 -1.79
CA ASN A 88 13.44 5.81 -2.93
C ASN A 88 14.91 5.87 -2.48
N LEU A 89 15.63 4.75 -2.61
CA LEU A 89 17.06 4.69 -2.25
C LEU A 89 17.99 5.18 -3.38
N LEU A 90 17.43 5.42 -4.57
CA LEU A 90 18.16 5.98 -5.71
C LEU A 90 17.38 7.19 -6.23
N ALA A 91 18.11 8.17 -6.79
CA ALA A 91 17.47 9.23 -7.54
C ALA A 91 16.78 8.66 -8.78
N THR A 92 15.69 9.29 -9.24
CA THR A 92 15.13 8.95 -10.55
C THR A 92 16.05 9.46 -11.66
N ASP A 93 15.88 8.92 -12.87
CA ASP A 93 16.79 9.18 -13.99
C ASP A 93 16.54 10.54 -14.68
N GLY A 94 15.43 11.21 -14.39
CA GLY A 94 15.04 12.45 -15.07
C GLY A 94 14.66 12.23 -16.53
N GLN A 95 14.50 10.97 -16.96
CA GLN A 95 14.18 10.57 -18.33
C GLN A 95 12.76 10.02 -18.44
N GLN A 96 11.95 10.20 -17.39
CA GLN A 96 10.57 9.74 -17.33
C GLN A 96 10.44 8.21 -17.38
N GLY A 97 11.50 7.50 -16.98
CA GLY A 97 11.48 6.07 -16.75
C GLY A 97 10.64 5.70 -15.52
N ASP A 98 10.27 4.43 -15.43
CA ASP A 98 9.61 3.91 -14.23
C ASP A 98 10.66 3.70 -13.13
N TYR A 99 10.48 4.36 -12.00
CA TYR A 99 11.20 4.03 -10.78
C TYR A 99 10.45 2.95 -10.01
N GLN A 100 11.17 1.89 -9.62
CA GLN A 100 10.63 0.76 -8.87
C GLN A 100 11.19 0.75 -7.45
N PHE A 101 10.32 0.61 -6.45
CA PHE A 101 10.70 0.38 -5.06
C PHE A 101 11.05 -1.10 -4.86
N ARG A 102 12.15 -1.53 -5.48
CA ARG A 102 12.52 -2.94 -5.61
C ARG A 102 13.89 -3.20 -5.01
N LEU A 103 13.98 -4.22 -4.16
CA LEU A 103 15.21 -4.56 -3.45
C LEU A 103 16.30 -5.05 -4.41
N GLN A 104 15.96 -5.94 -5.35
CA GLN A 104 16.95 -6.55 -6.25
C GLN A 104 17.63 -5.54 -7.19
N THR A 105 17.00 -4.40 -7.46
CA THR A 105 17.58 -3.31 -8.28
C THR A 105 18.17 -2.19 -7.42
N GLY A 106 18.20 -2.35 -6.09
CA GLY A 106 18.69 -1.33 -5.15
C GLY A 106 17.79 -0.11 -5.01
N GLY A 107 16.52 -0.18 -5.43
CA GLY A 107 15.55 0.91 -5.29
C GLY A 107 15.09 1.13 -3.84
N VAL A 108 15.30 0.14 -2.98
CA VAL A 108 15.06 0.17 -1.52
C VAL A 108 16.15 -0.60 -0.80
N LEU A 109 16.28 -0.42 0.52
CA LEU A 109 17.34 -1.03 1.31
C LEU A 109 16.91 -2.35 1.94
N GLU A 110 15.65 -2.44 2.37
CA GLU A 110 15.18 -3.53 3.23
C GLU A 110 14.03 -4.33 2.61
N GLU A 111 13.89 -5.60 2.98
CA GLU A 111 12.84 -6.48 2.44
C GLU A 111 11.42 -5.98 2.79
N GLN A 112 11.25 -5.37 3.97
CA GLN A 112 10.01 -4.71 4.36
C GLN A 112 9.64 -3.52 3.47
N GLU A 113 10.59 -2.93 2.75
CA GLU A 113 10.37 -1.84 1.81
C GLU A 113 10.18 -2.33 0.38
N ASN A 114 10.50 -3.60 0.09
CA ASN A 114 10.37 -4.17 -1.25
C ASN A 114 8.89 -4.19 -1.67
N MET A 115 8.53 -3.45 -2.72
CA MET A 115 7.16 -3.40 -3.24
C MET A 115 7.05 -4.04 -4.62
N TYR A 116 7.84 -5.09 -4.84
CA TYR A 116 7.82 -5.83 -6.08
C TYR A 116 7.38 -7.27 -5.82
N TRP A 117 6.25 -7.66 -6.41
CA TRP A 117 5.61 -8.95 -6.15
C TRP A 117 5.54 -9.78 -7.43
N GLU A 118 6.11 -10.98 -7.36
CA GLU A 118 6.00 -12.03 -8.36
C GLU A 118 5.13 -13.14 -7.77
N PHE A 119 3.82 -12.92 -7.71
CA PHE A 119 2.92 -13.90 -7.11
C PHE A 119 2.53 -14.98 -8.10
N ASP A 120 2.45 -16.21 -7.59
CA ASP A 120 1.77 -17.30 -8.25
C ASP A 120 0.32 -17.39 -7.76
N GLU A 121 -0.31 -18.55 -7.97
CA GLU A 121 -1.69 -18.81 -7.57
C GLU A 121 -1.88 -18.88 -6.05
N LEU A 122 -0.80 -18.98 -5.26
CA LEU A 122 -0.87 -19.21 -3.82
C LEU A 122 -0.71 -17.94 -2.99
N ASP A 123 -0.57 -16.80 -3.64
CA ASP A 123 -0.33 -15.51 -2.99
C ASP A 123 -1.12 -14.41 -3.70
N ALA A 124 -1.85 -13.60 -2.96
CA ALA A 124 -2.56 -12.47 -3.54
C ALA A 124 -2.46 -11.21 -2.70
N LEU A 125 -2.47 -10.06 -3.35
CA LEU A 125 -2.51 -8.75 -2.70
C LEU A 125 -3.63 -7.91 -3.32
N PHE A 126 -4.58 -7.52 -2.48
CA PHE A 126 -5.67 -6.63 -2.86
C PHE A 126 -5.37 -5.23 -2.32
N ILE A 127 -4.89 -4.35 -3.19
CA ILE A 127 -4.47 -2.99 -2.85
C ILE A 127 -5.71 -2.10 -2.84
N GLU A 128 -5.99 -1.48 -1.69
CA GLU A 128 -7.16 -0.63 -1.48
C GLU A 128 -6.79 0.85 -1.35
N GLY A 129 -5.55 1.15 -0.98
CA GLY A 129 -5.07 2.51 -0.79
C GLY A 129 -3.63 2.68 -1.24
N MET A 130 -3.33 3.86 -1.76
CA MET A 130 -2.01 4.25 -2.22
C MET A 130 -1.79 5.72 -1.90
N GLY A 131 -0.63 6.02 -1.36
CA GLY A 131 -0.18 7.37 -1.09
C GLY A 131 1.22 7.58 -1.61
N VAL A 132 1.48 8.76 -2.16
CA VAL A 132 2.84 9.20 -2.47
C VAL A 132 3.05 10.61 -1.94
N LYS A 133 4.22 10.81 -1.36
CA LYS A 133 4.62 12.11 -0.86
C LYS A 133 6.07 12.38 -1.22
N LEU A 134 6.34 13.61 -1.63
CA LEU A 134 7.70 14.11 -1.70
C LEU A 134 8.05 14.83 -0.38
N VAL A 135 9.18 14.48 0.23
CA VAL A 135 9.68 15.07 1.47
C VAL A 135 10.95 15.90 1.20
N PRO A 136 11.10 17.08 1.83
CA PRO A 136 12.32 17.87 1.71
C PRO A 136 13.56 17.10 2.15
N THR A 137 14.62 17.20 1.36
CA THR A 137 15.96 16.68 1.68
C THR A 137 17.01 17.77 1.50
N VAL A 138 18.25 17.52 1.94
CA VAL A 138 19.37 18.44 1.68
C VAL A 138 19.62 18.60 0.17
N ALA A 139 19.49 17.51 -0.59
CA ALA A 139 19.65 17.50 -2.04
C ALA A 139 18.46 18.14 -2.78
N MET A 140 17.27 18.13 -2.18
CA MET A 140 16.06 18.72 -2.74
C MET A 140 15.23 19.42 -1.64
N PRO A 141 15.59 20.67 -1.27
CA PRO A 141 14.92 21.40 -0.19
C PRO A 141 13.46 21.75 -0.52
N VAL A 142 13.15 21.89 -1.80
CA VAL A 142 11.79 22.05 -2.33
C VAL A 142 11.49 20.83 -3.19
N PRO A 143 10.74 19.84 -2.67
CA PRO A 143 10.49 18.61 -3.40
C PRO A 143 9.69 18.85 -4.67
N ALA A 144 10.20 18.35 -5.79
CA ALA A 144 9.65 18.59 -7.13
C ALA A 144 9.89 17.39 -8.06
N ASN A 145 9.62 17.58 -9.35
CA ASN A 145 9.96 16.69 -10.46
C ASN A 145 9.20 15.36 -10.54
N LEU A 146 8.28 15.06 -9.61
CA LEU A 146 7.39 13.92 -9.75
C LEU A 146 6.24 14.27 -10.71
N ALA A 147 5.97 13.41 -11.68
CA ALA A 147 4.85 13.58 -12.61
C ALA A 147 3.67 12.70 -12.25
N ARG A 148 3.92 11.41 -12.07
CA ARG A 148 2.87 10.39 -12.00
C ARG A 148 3.22 9.25 -11.07
N THR A 149 2.18 8.64 -10.49
CA THR A 149 2.31 7.49 -9.60
C THR A 149 1.14 6.55 -9.79
N GLY A 150 1.42 5.25 -9.85
CA GLY A 150 0.41 4.24 -10.10
C GLY A 150 0.92 2.84 -9.78
N LEU A 151 0.17 1.86 -10.25
CA LEU A 151 0.56 0.45 -10.21
C LEU A 151 0.89 -0.02 -11.61
N ARG A 152 1.87 -0.90 -11.74
CA ARG A 152 2.12 -1.67 -12.95
C ARG A 152 1.84 -3.13 -12.62
N ILE A 153 0.83 -3.69 -13.26
CA ILE A 153 0.33 -5.04 -12.98
C ILE A 153 0.14 -5.76 -14.32
N ASP A 154 0.72 -6.96 -14.43
CA ASP A 154 0.75 -7.75 -15.67
C ASP A 154 1.24 -6.92 -16.88
N GLY A 155 2.23 -6.05 -16.64
CA GLY A 155 2.82 -5.16 -17.64
C GLY A 155 2.04 -3.87 -17.91
N ASP A 156 0.77 -3.78 -17.52
CA ASP A 156 -0.13 -2.63 -17.74
C ASP A 156 -0.09 -1.61 -16.61
N TYR A 157 -0.30 -0.32 -16.93
CA TYR A 157 -0.39 0.75 -15.93
C TYR A 157 -1.82 0.95 -15.40
N HIS A 158 -1.92 1.20 -14.11
CA HIS A 158 -3.16 1.38 -13.38
C HIS A 158 -3.15 2.65 -12.49
N PRO A 159 -4.19 3.50 -12.55
CA PRO A 159 -5.31 3.44 -13.50
C PRO A 159 -4.85 3.61 -14.96
N LYS A 160 -5.60 3.00 -15.89
CA LYS A 160 -5.35 3.16 -17.32
C LYS A 160 -5.68 4.59 -17.76
N GLY A 161 -4.82 5.17 -18.56
CA GLY A 161 -5.04 6.47 -19.20
C GLY A 161 -5.23 6.34 -20.71
N PRO A 162 -5.40 7.46 -21.43
CA PRO A 162 -5.58 7.47 -22.88
C PRO A 162 -4.32 6.97 -23.64
N THR A 163 -3.16 7.03 -23.00
CA THR A 163 -1.90 6.45 -23.49
C THR A 163 -1.09 5.91 -22.31
N THR A 164 -0.11 5.05 -22.54
CA THR A 164 0.81 4.55 -21.49
C THR A 164 1.57 5.69 -20.78
N ARG A 165 1.86 6.78 -21.51
CA ARG A 165 2.47 8.00 -20.99
C ARG A 165 1.55 8.74 -20.02
N LEU A 166 0.23 8.74 -20.29
CA LEU A 166 -0.80 9.46 -19.55
C LEU A 166 -1.63 8.57 -18.61
N SER A 167 -1.29 7.29 -18.47
CA SER A 167 -1.78 6.41 -17.42
C SER A 167 -1.28 6.84 -16.04
N MET A 168 -1.84 6.25 -14.98
CA MET A 168 -1.55 6.53 -13.57
C MET A 168 -2.06 7.89 -13.07
N PHE A 169 -2.03 8.10 -11.76
CA PHE A 169 -2.46 9.36 -11.15
C PHE A 169 -1.44 10.47 -11.43
N PRO A 170 -1.87 11.70 -11.75
CA PRO A 170 -0.99 12.86 -11.71
C PRO A 170 -0.58 13.12 -10.25
N THR A 171 0.72 13.32 -10.03
CA THR A 171 1.31 13.50 -8.69
C THR A 171 2.34 14.62 -8.65
N THR A 172 2.12 15.65 -9.48
CA THR A 172 2.94 16.87 -9.47
C THR A 172 2.69 17.68 -8.19
N VAL A 173 3.61 18.59 -7.86
CA VAL A 173 3.57 19.38 -6.61
C VAL A 173 2.23 20.09 -6.40
N GLY A 174 1.59 20.59 -7.46
CA GLY A 174 0.29 21.27 -7.40
C GLY A 174 -0.92 20.34 -7.54
N VAL A 175 -0.73 19.10 -7.99
CA VAL A 175 -1.80 18.14 -8.28
C VAL A 175 -1.34 16.76 -7.83
N ASN A 176 -1.51 16.48 -6.53
CA ASN A 176 -1.21 15.17 -5.94
C ASN A 176 -2.37 14.71 -5.05
N GLU A 177 -3.34 14.06 -5.65
CA GLU A 177 -4.50 13.46 -4.95
C GLU A 177 -4.10 12.28 -4.05
N LEU A 178 -2.90 11.72 -4.29
CA LEU A 178 -2.33 10.65 -3.48
C LEU A 178 -1.50 11.19 -2.30
N ASN A 179 -1.49 12.50 -2.06
CA ASN A 179 -0.76 13.09 -0.95
C ASN A 179 -1.34 12.57 0.39
N TYR A 180 -0.45 12.16 1.29
CA TYR A 180 -0.83 11.58 2.58
C TYR A 180 0.08 12.08 3.70
N GLY A 181 -0.33 11.84 4.94
CA GLY A 181 0.40 12.35 6.08
C GLY A 181 0.24 13.86 6.19
N HIS A 182 1.32 14.56 6.55
CA HIS A 182 1.23 16.01 6.77
C HIS A 182 0.83 16.71 5.46
N LEU A 183 -0.10 17.67 5.49
CA LEU A 183 -0.67 18.24 4.26
C LEU A 183 0.26 19.18 3.47
N PHE A 184 1.38 19.63 4.04
CA PHE A 184 2.39 20.40 3.29
C PHE A 184 2.77 19.72 1.96
N PRO A 185 2.80 20.46 0.83
CA PRO A 185 2.70 21.93 0.71
C PRO A 185 1.27 22.50 0.62
N PHE A 186 0.23 21.67 0.58
CA PHE A 186 -1.18 22.12 0.50
C PHE A 186 -1.68 22.81 1.78
N ALA A 187 -0.97 22.66 2.90
CA ALA A 187 -1.20 23.41 4.12
C ALA A 187 0.13 23.84 4.78
N PRO A 188 0.15 24.93 5.56
CA PRO A 188 1.35 25.40 6.27
C PRO A 188 1.95 24.32 7.17
N VAL A 189 3.29 24.23 7.21
CA VAL A 189 4.04 23.27 8.03
C VAL A 189 3.81 23.43 9.54
N ALA A 190 3.42 24.64 9.97
CA ALA A 190 3.14 24.94 11.38
C ALA A 190 1.82 24.34 11.88
N HIS A 191 0.92 23.91 10.98
CA HIS A 191 -0.38 23.38 11.36
C HIS A 191 -0.40 21.85 11.29
N PRO A 192 -0.89 21.15 12.32
CA PRO A 192 -0.86 19.69 12.40
C PRO A 192 -1.98 19.04 11.59
N TYR A 193 -2.11 19.39 10.30
CA TYR A 193 -3.09 18.78 9.42
C TYR A 193 -2.52 17.52 8.77
N TYR A 194 -3.20 16.39 8.99
CA TYR A 194 -2.80 15.10 8.47
C TYR A 194 -3.92 14.45 7.66
N ALA A 195 -3.58 13.95 6.47
CA ALA A 195 -4.41 13.03 5.70
C ALA A 195 -4.00 11.58 5.96
N ALA A 196 -4.97 10.69 5.98
CA ALA A 196 -4.72 9.25 5.88
C ALA A 196 -4.18 8.90 4.49
N ILE A 197 -3.69 7.67 4.31
CA ILE A 197 -3.38 7.14 2.98
C ILE A 197 -4.69 7.12 2.16
N PRO A 198 -4.75 7.80 1.00
CA PRO A 198 -5.95 7.84 0.19
C PRO A 198 -6.41 6.45 -0.25
N LYS A 199 -7.72 6.22 -0.19
CA LYS A 199 -8.32 5.05 -0.82
C LYS A 199 -8.30 5.23 -2.32
N LEU A 200 -7.98 4.15 -3.03
CA LEU A 200 -8.06 4.14 -4.48
C LEU A 200 -9.54 4.19 -4.91
N PRO A 201 -9.87 4.86 -6.04
CA PRO A 201 -11.23 4.87 -6.57
C PRO A 201 -11.79 3.45 -6.80
N GLN A 202 -10.90 2.52 -7.16
CA GLN A 202 -11.16 1.09 -7.21
C GLN A 202 -9.91 0.34 -6.70
N PRO A 203 -10.08 -0.77 -5.96
CA PRO A 203 -8.95 -1.59 -5.53
C PRO A 203 -8.36 -2.37 -6.71
N TYR A 204 -7.09 -2.76 -6.59
CA TYR A 204 -6.38 -3.58 -7.60
C TYR A 204 -5.87 -4.87 -6.99
N LEU A 205 -6.02 -5.98 -7.73
CA LEU A 205 -5.63 -7.31 -7.30
C LEU A 205 -4.37 -7.79 -8.01
N ILE A 206 -3.32 -8.13 -7.27
CA ILE A 206 -2.15 -8.84 -7.81
C ILE A 206 -2.28 -10.31 -7.38
N TRP A 207 -2.44 -11.22 -8.33
CA TRP A 207 -2.55 -12.67 -8.07
C TRP A 207 -2.17 -13.47 -9.32
N ASN A 208 -1.32 -14.50 -9.21
CA ASN A 208 -0.83 -15.24 -10.38
C ASN A 208 -0.29 -14.32 -11.50
N GLU A 209 0.41 -13.26 -11.10
CA GLU A 209 0.93 -12.21 -11.97
C GLU A 209 1.98 -11.38 -11.23
N ILE A 210 2.73 -10.59 -11.99
CA ILE A 210 3.67 -9.62 -11.44
C ILE A 210 2.95 -8.29 -11.22
N GLY A 211 3.18 -7.67 -10.07
CA GLY A 211 2.68 -6.32 -9.80
C GLY A 211 3.56 -5.52 -8.86
N TYR A 212 3.58 -4.20 -9.04
CA TYR A 212 4.38 -3.27 -8.22
C TYR A 212 3.90 -1.83 -8.39
N PRO A 213 4.09 -0.95 -7.41
CA PRO A 213 3.90 0.48 -7.59
C PRO A 213 5.09 1.08 -8.35
N VAL A 214 4.81 2.13 -9.11
CA VAL A 214 5.82 2.89 -9.83
C VAL A 214 5.61 4.38 -9.61
N ILE A 215 6.71 5.12 -9.57
CA ILE A 215 6.69 6.58 -9.77
C ILE A 215 7.41 6.93 -11.06
N ARG A 216 7.01 8.03 -11.68
CA ARG A 216 7.62 8.58 -12.88
C ARG A 216 7.88 10.06 -12.67
N ASP A 217 9.10 10.50 -12.99
CA ASP A 217 9.43 11.91 -13.00
C ASP A 217 8.85 12.66 -14.22
N ASP A 218 8.91 13.97 -14.16
CA ASP A 218 8.42 14.88 -15.21
C ASP A 218 9.43 15.12 -16.33
N GLY A 219 10.60 14.47 -16.29
CA GLY A 219 11.66 14.62 -17.29
C GLY A 219 12.58 15.82 -17.03
N THR A 220 12.44 16.48 -15.89
CA THR A 220 13.36 17.54 -15.49
C THR A 220 14.73 16.95 -15.15
N VAL A 221 15.78 17.55 -15.71
CA VAL A 221 17.18 17.19 -15.41
C VAL A 221 17.40 17.26 -13.90
N GLY A 222 17.87 16.16 -13.31
CA GLY A 222 18.05 16.01 -11.86
C GLY A 222 17.03 15.08 -11.19
N GLY A 223 15.91 14.77 -11.85
CA GLY A 223 14.92 13.80 -11.39
C GLY A 223 14.39 14.11 -9.98
N VAL A 224 13.86 13.08 -9.31
CA VAL A 224 13.54 13.12 -7.87
C VAL A 224 14.75 12.60 -7.11
N ALA A 225 15.27 13.37 -6.15
CA ALA A 225 16.46 13.01 -5.39
C ALA A 225 16.24 11.78 -4.48
N ILE A 226 17.33 11.13 -4.07
CA ILE A 226 17.31 10.05 -3.06
C ILE A 226 16.56 10.48 -1.78
N ASN A 227 15.88 9.53 -1.13
CA ASN A 227 15.13 9.71 0.12
C ASN A 227 14.08 10.84 0.09
N THR A 228 13.62 11.19 -1.11
CA THR A 228 12.69 12.30 -1.33
C THR A 228 11.27 11.78 -1.59
N ALA A 229 11.11 10.75 -2.44
CA ALA A 229 9.82 10.12 -2.67
C ALA A 229 9.54 9.03 -1.62
N VAL A 230 8.36 9.10 -1.03
CA VAL A 230 7.84 8.12 -0.08
C VAL A 230 6.53 7.58 -0.61
N LEU A 231 6.50 6.28 -0.90
CA LEU A 231 5.29 5.60 -1.33
C LEU A 231 4.77 4.73 -0.19
N ALA A 232 3.44 4.70 -0.02
CA ALA A 232 2.78 3.86 0.96
C ALA A 232 1.57 3.18 0.33
N LEU A 233 1.35 1.91 0.71
CA LEU A 233 0.26 1.07 0.25
C LEU A 233 -0.47 0.47 1.44
N THR A 234 -1.78 0.32 1.29
CA THR A 234 -2.64 -0.40 2.24
C THR A 234 -3.57 -1.34 1.49
N GLY A 235 -3.94 -2.45 2.11
CA GLY A 235 -4.86 -3.41 1.50
C GLY A 235 -5.00 -4.69 2.30
N ILE A 236 -5.23 -5.79 1.59
CA ILE A 236 -5.41 -7.13 2.15
C ILE A 236 -4.42 -8.09 1.49
N ARG A 237 -3.60 -8.74 2.31
CA ARG A 237 -2.72 -9.84 1.90
C ARG A 237 -3.45 -11.17 2.11
N ILE A 238 -3.43 -12.02 1.10
CA ILE A 238 -3.95 -13.38 1.17
C ILE A 238 -2.79 -14.34 0.91
N GLU A 239 -2.58 -15.26 1.84
CA GLU A 239 -1.60 -16.34 1.72
C GLU A 239 -2.35 -17.66 1.68
N MET A 240 -2.19 -18.39 0.58
CA MET A 240 -2.79 -19.71 0.35
C MET A 240 -1.78 -20.85 0.58
N ARG A 241 -0.55 -20.54 1.03
CA ARG A 241 0.52 -21.50 1.31
C ARG A 241 0.56 -22.00 2.75
N GLY A 242 0.93 -23.29 2.86
CA GLY A 242 1.21 -24.11 4.06
C GLY A 242 2.43 -23.68 4.84
#